data_AF-A0AA88VAN4-F1
#
_entry.id   AF-A0AA88VAN4-F1
#
_cell.length_a   1.000
_cell.length_b   1.000
_cell.length_c   1.000
_cell.angle_alpha   90.00
_cell.angle_beta   90.00
_cell.angle_gamma   90.00
#
_symmetry.space_group_name_H-M   'P 1'
#
loop_
_entity.id
_entity.type
_entity.pdbx_description
1 polymer ?
#
loop_
_entity_poly.entity_id
_entity_poly.type
_entity_poly.pdbx_seq_one_letter_code
_entity_poly.pdbx_strand_id
1 'polypeptide(L)'
;MAFEASRNIINFVVESESPQRCKARLERHQRTAERAAKALAEKNMRDLLAQREQAERHRLAEALDADVKRWSSGKEGNLRALISTLQYILGPDSGWHPVPLTDVVTAVAAKKAYRKATLCVHPDKLQQRGATIQQKYICEKVFDLLKRGTNSTQRSEYEPQHKKKGYKRFKACDKFVEESY
;
A
#
# COMPACT_ATOMS: atom_id res chain seq x y z
N MET A 1 -4.56 20.55 -58.00
CA MET A 1 -3.22 20.34 -58.61
C MET A 1 -2.25 19.63 -57.67
N ALA A 2 -1.81 20.22 -56.55
CA ALA A 2 -0.84 19.56 -55.63
C ALA A 2 -1.39 18.32 -54.89
N PHE A 3 -2.70 18.31 -54.60
CA PHE A 3 -3.37 17.20 -53.91
C PHE A 3 -3.55 15.97 -54.83
N GLU A 4 -3.99 16.16 -56.09
CA GLU A 4 -3.99 15.11 -57.13
C GLU A 4 -2.60 14.52 -57.36
N ALA A 5 -1.56 15.36 -57.45
CA ALA A 5 -0.19 14.89 -57.69
C ALA A 5 0.32 13.99 -56.55
N SER A 6 0.01 14.36 -55.30
CA SER A 6 0.39 13.55 -54.13
C SER A 6 -0.37 12.21 -54.08
N ARG A 7 -1.66 12.22 -54.46
CA ARG A 7 -2.50 11.03 -54.54
C ARG A 7 -2.04 10.08 -55.67
N ASN A 8 -1.63 10.62 -56.81
CA ASN A 8 -1.06 9.86 -57.93
C ASN A 8 0.32 9.26 -57.60
N ILE A 9 1.17 9.96 -56.85
CA ILE A 9 2.47 9.42 -56.40
C ILE A 9 2.26 8.26 -55.42
N ILE A 10 1.31 8.38 -54.49
CA ILE A 10 0.98 7.30 -53.55
C ILE A 10 0.45 6.07 -54.30
N ASN A 11 -0.45 6.26 -55.28
CA ASN A 11 -0.97 5.16 -56.10
C ASN A 11 0.12 4.47 -56.95
N PHE A 12 1.04 5.25 -57.55
CA PHE A 12 2.15 4.71 -58.36
C PHE A 12 3.15 3.89 -57.52
N VAL A 13 3.40 4.30 -56.27
CA VAL A 13 4.25 3.54 -55.34
C VAL A 13 3.58 2.24 -54.88
N VAL A 14 2.24 2.22 -54.75
CA VAL A 14 1.47 1.02 -54.40
C VAL A 14 1.40 0.02 -55.57
N GLU A 15 1.33 0.50 -56.81
CA GLU A 15 1.30 -0.35 -58.02
C GLU A 15 2.67 -0.93 -58.40
N SER A 16 3.78 -0.29 -57.99
CA SER A 16 5.16 -0.74 -58.26
C SER A 16 5.75 -1.63 -57.16
N GLU A 17 5.05 -1.84 -56.05
CA GLU A 17 5.43 -2.78 -54.99
C GLU A 17 4.99 -4.20 -55.32
N SER A 18 5.86 -5.20 -55.10
CA SER A 18 5.45 -6.60 -55.25
C SER A 18 4.35 -6.95 -54.23
N PRO A 19 3.38 -7.82 -54.59
CA PRO A 19 2.31 -8.23 -53.68
C PRO A 19 2.82 -8.75 -52.32
N GLN A 20 4.01 -9.37 -52.30
CA GLN A 20 4.68 -9.84 -51.10
C GLN A 20 5.12 -8.70 -50.16
N ARG A 21 5.56 -7.55 -50.69
CA ARG A 21 5.94 -6.37 -49.90
C ARG A 21 4.74 -5.67 -49.30
N CYS A 22 3.66 -5.51 -50.06
CA CYS A 22 2.40 -4.94 -49.57
C CYS A 22 1.82 -5.80 -48.44
N LYS A 23 1.78 -7.14 -48.62
CA LYS A 23 1.36 -8.09 -47.57
C LYS A 23 2.23 -7.99 -46.31
N ALA A 24 3.56 -7.96 -46.46
CA ALA A 24 4.48 -7.84 -45.34
C ALA A 24 4.32 -6.50 -44.58
N ARG A 25 4.01 -5.39 -45.27
CA ARG A 25 3.70 -4.10 -44.64
C ARG A 25 2.39 -4.17 -43.85
N LEU A 26 1.32 -4.70 -44.45
CA LEU A 26 0.03 -4.86 -43.79
C LEU A 26 0.14 -5.72 -42.53
N GLU A 27 0.82 -6.85 -42.60
CA GLU A 27 1.04 -7.73 -41.44
C GLU A 27 1.84 -7.04 -40.33
N ARG A 28 2.83 -6.20 -40.65
CA ARG A 28 3.55 -5.38 -39.65
C ARG A 28 2.62 -4.38 -38.98
N HIS A 29 1.83 -3.64 -39.76
CA HIS A 29 0.86 -2.69 -39.21
C HIS A 29 -0.19 -3.40 -38.35
N GLN A 30 -0.69 -4.57 -38.78
CA GLN A 30 -1.61 -5.40 -38.01
C GLN A 30 -1.00 -5.83 -36.68
N ARG A 31 0.24 -6.35 -36.66
CA ARG A 31 0.92 -6.71 -35.40
C ARG A 31 1.11 -5.53 -34.47
N THR A 32 1.44 -4.36 -35.00
CA THR A 32 1.59 -3.14 -34.19
C THR A 32 0.24 -2.68 -33.64
N ALA A 33 -0.81 -2.68 -34.46
CA ALA A 33 -2.16 -2.32 -34.05
C ALA A 33 -2.72 -3.29 -33.01
N GLU A 34 -2.50 -4.60 -33.18
CA GLU A 34 -2.90 -5.63 -32.22
C GLU A 34 -2.18 -5.49 -30.89
N ARG A 35 -0.86 -5.24 -30.91
CA ARG A 35 -0.09 -4.97 -29.68
C ARG A 35 -0.59 -3.71 -28.98
N ALA A 36 -0.87 -2.64 -29.73
CA ALA A 36 -1.42 -1.40 -29.18
C ALA A 36 -2.83 -1.62 -28.59
N ALA A 37 -3.70 -2.35 -29.29
CA ALA A 37 -5.04 -2.69 -28.83
C ALA A 37 -4.99 -3.56 -27.56
N LYS A 38 -4.12 -4.56 -27.51
CA LYS A 38 -3.92 -5.41 -26.33
C LYS A 38 -3.43 -4.62 -25.12
N ALA A 39 -2.43 -3.76 -25.32
CA ALA A 39 -1.91 -2.90 -24.26
C ALA A 39 -2.97 -1.92 -23.73
N LEU A 40 -3.78 -1.35 -24.64
CA LEU A 40 -4.89 -0.48 -24.26
C LEU A 40 -5.98 -1.24 -23.48
N ALA A 41 -6.37 -2.43 -23.94
CA ALA A 41 -7.34 -3.27 -23.24
C ALA A 41 -6.86 -3.68 -21.85
N GLU A 42 -5.59 -4.06 -21.71
CA GLU A 42 -4.99 -4.40 -20.41
C GLU A 42 -4.97 -3.20 -19.46
N LYS A 43 -4.58 -2.01 -19.96
CA LYS A 43 -4.62 -0.77 -19.17
C LYS A 43 -6.04 -0.46 -18.70
N ASN A 44 -7.00 -0.44 -19.64
CA ASN A 44 -8.40 -0.16 -19.32
C ASN A 44 -8.96 -1.15 -18.29
N MET A 45 -8.57 -2.42 -18.36
CA MET A 45 -8.97 -3.44 -17.38
C MET A 45 -8.40 -3.14 -15.99
N ARG A 46 -7.10 -2.80 -15.91
CA ARG A 46 -6.46 -2.43 -14.63
C ARG A 46 -7.11 -1.18 -14.02
N ASP A 47 -7.35 -0.17 -14.84
CA ASP A 47 -7.99 1.09 -14.40
C ASP A 47 -9.42 0.83 -13.89
N LEU A 48 -10.19 -0.02 -14.58
CA LEU A 48 -11.54 -0.40 -14.15
C LEU A 48 -11.54 -1.12 -12.80
N LEU A 49 -10.60 -2.04 -12.58
CA LEU A 49 -10.47 -2.75 -11.30
C LEU A 49 -10.10 -1.79 -10.16
N ALA A 50 -9.14 -0.89 -10.40
CA ALA A 50 -8.74 0.12 -9.42
C ALA A 50 -9.90 1.08 -9.07
N GLN A 51 -10.69 1.50 -10.06
CA GLN A 51 -11.87 2.33 -9.84
C GLN A 51 -12.93 1.62 -9.00
N ARG A 52 -13.16 0.33 -9.24
CA ARG A 52 -14.10 -0.47 -8.44
C ARG A 52 -13.64 -0.61 -7.00
N GLU A 53 -12.36 -0.92 -6.77
CA GLU A 53 -11.79 -1.00 -5.42
C GLU A 53 -11.90 0.34 -4.69
N GLN A 54 -11.60 1.44 -5.38
CA GLN A 54 -11.70 2.78 -4.82
C GLN A 54 -13.15 3.20 -4.51
N ALA A 55 -14.10 2.87 -5.38
CA ALA A 55 -15.51 3.16 -5.15
C ALA A 55 -16.06 2.41 -3.92
N GLU A 56 -15.69 1.14 -3.76
CA GLU A 56 -16.09 0.35 -2.60
C GLU A 56 -15.41 0.86 -1.32
N ARG A 57 -14.12 1.23 -1.40
CA ARG A 57 -13.42 1.88 -0.29
C ARG A 57 -14.13 3.17 0.14
N HIS A 58 -14.51 4.01 -0.80
CA HIS A 58 -15.20 5.28 -0.52
C HIS A 58 -16.59 5.06 0.10
N ARG A 59 -17.34 4.07 -0.40
CA ARG A 59 -18.66 3.69 0.13
C ARG A 59 -18.58 3.26 1.60
N LEU A 60 -17.52 2.53 1.97
CA LEU A 60 -17.36 1.96 3.31
C LEU A 60 -16.59 2.88 4.27
N ALA A 61 -15.90 3.90 3.75
CA ALA A 61 -14.99 4.76 4.51
C ALA A 61 -15.66 5.34 5.76
N GLU A 62 -16.82 5.98 5.62
CA GLU A 62 -17.53 6.61 6.75
C GLU A 62 -17.88 5.62 7.88
N ALA A 63 -18.38 4.44 7.52
CA ALA A 63 -18.73 3.41 8.50
C ALA A 63 -17.49 2.86 9.21
N LEU A 64 -16.44 2.56 8.44
CA LEU A 64 -15.19 2.04 8.98
C LEU A 64 -14.45 3.09 9.84
N ASP A 65 -14.48 4.36 9.43
CA ASP A 65 -13.91 5.46 10.21
C ASP A 65 -14.68 5.66 11.52
N ALA A 66 -16.02 5.55 11.50
CA ALA A 66 -16.83 5.58 12.72
C ALA A 66 -16.49 4.40 13.66
N ASP A 67 -16.28 3.20 13.12
CA ASP A 67 -15.88 2.03 13.89
C ASP A 67 -14.48 2.18 14.51
N VAL A 68 -13.51 2.63 13.71
CA VAL A 68 -12.14 2.89 14.18
C VAL A 68 -12.15 3.99 15.24
N LYS A 69 -12.88 5.08 15.03
CA LYS A 69 -12.99 6.20 15.98
C LYS A 69 -13.65 5.77 17.28
N ARG A 70 -14.74 4.98 17.20
CA ARG A 70 -15.40 4.42 18.38
C ARG A 70 -14.45 3.53 19.17
N TRP A 71 -13.67 2.70 18.48
CA TRP A 71 -12.67 1.87 19.11
C TRP A 71 -11.55 2.70 19.74
N SER A 72 -10.97 3.66 19.03
CA SER A 72 -9.81 4.44 19.47
C SER A 72 -10.13 5.49 20.55
N SER A 73 -11.40 5.92 20.64
CA SER A 73 -11.87 6.91 21.59
C SER A 73 -11.41 6.60 23.02
N GLY A 74 -10.80 7.60 23.67
CA GLY A 74 -10.30 7.50 25.05
C GLY A 74 -8.99 6.72 25.23
N LYS A 75 -8.43 6.12 24.17
CA LYS A 75 -7.14 5.40 24.20
C LYS A 75 -6.14 5.85 23.13
N GLU A 76 -6.45 6.91 22.39
CA GLU A 76 -5.54 7.51 21.42
C GLU A 76 -4.26 7.99 22.10
N GLY A 77 -3.11 7.70 21.52
CA GLY A 77 -1.82 8.05 22.11
C GLY A 77 -1.36 7.13 23.26
N ASN A 78 -2.22 6.24 23.76
CA ASN A 78 -1.84 5.20 24.73
C ASN A 78 -1.57 3.86 24.03
N LEU A 79 -0.30 3.61 23.72
CA LEU A 79 0.12 2.42 22.99
C LEU A 79 -0.31 1.11 23.67
N ARG A 80 -0.23 1.02 25.00
CA ARG A 80 -0.56 -0.21 25.75
C ARG A 80 -2.05 -0.54 25.65
N ALA A 81 -2.90 0.48 25.78
CA ALA A 81 -4.35 0.33 25.65
C ALA A 81 -4.77 -0.04 24.22
N LEU A 82 -4.14 0.54 23.20
CA LEU A 82 -4.39 0.20 21.80
C LEU A 82 -4.04 -1.27 21.51
N ILE A 83 -2.84 -1.72 21.91
CA ILE A 83 -2.38 -3.09 21.70
C ILE A 83 -3.29 -4.10 22.42
N SER A 84 -3.69 -3.81 23.67
CA SER A 84 -4.46 -4.77 24.48
C SER A 84 -5.91 -4.96 24.02
N THR A 85 -6.39 -4.08 23.12
CA THR A 85 -7.77 -4.09 22.62
C THR A 85 -7.84 -4.24 21.10
N LEU A 86 -6.73 -4.59 20.44
CA LEU A 86 -6.63 -4.69 18.99
C LEU A 86 -7.51 -5.80 18.39
N GLN A 87 -7.80 -6.85 19.16
CA GLN A 87 -8.66 -7.97 18.78
C GLN A 87 -10.10 -7.54 18.42
N TYR A 88 -10.59 -6.45 19.03
CA TYR A 88 -11.96 -5.98 18.80
C TYR A 88 -12.15 -5.26 17.48
N ILE A 89 -11.06 -4.74 16.90
CA ILE A 89 -11.12 -4.00 15.62
C ILE A 89 -10.58 -4.82 14.45
N LEU A 90 -9.60 -5.70 14.67
CA LEU A 90 -9.03 -6.52 13.60
C LEU A 90 -9.78 -7.83 13.35
N GLY A 91 -10.54 -8.32 14.34
CA GLY A 91 -11.27 -9.58 14.25
C GLY A 91 -10.36 -10.83 14.27
N PRO A 92 -10.97 -12.04 14.25
CA PRO A 92 -10.25 -13.31 14.41
C PRO A 92 -9.32 -13.64 13.22
N ASP A 93 -9.70 -13.24 12.00
CA ASP A 93 -8.95 -13.57 10.77
C ASP A 93 -7.67 -12.73 10.60
N SER A 94 -7.46 -11.76 11.48
CA SER A 94 -6.28 -10.92 11.47
C SER A 94 -5.00 -11.62 11.92
N GLY A 95 -5.09 -12.81 12.53
CA GLY A 95 -3.93 -13.47 13.14
C GLY A 95 -3.33 -12.71 14.33
N TRP A 96 -4.03 -11.68 14.83
CA TRP A 96 -3.68 -11.02 16.07
C TRP A 96 -4.08 -11.91 17.25
N HIS A 97 -3.16 -12.06 18.21
CA HIS A 97 -3.44 -12.77 19.44
C HIS A 97 -3.68 -11.73 20.54
N PRO A 98 -4.80 -11.80 21.28
CA PRO A 98 -5.08 -10.88 22.38
C PRO A 98 -3.92 -10.86 23.37
N VAL A 99 -3.48 -9.66 23.75
CA VAL A 99 -2.42 -9.46 24.75
C VAL A 99 -3.03 -8.70 25.91
N PRO A 100 -3.09 -9.26 27.14
CA PRO A 100 -3.64 -8.54 28.28
C PRO A 100 -2.70 -7.41 28.72
N LEU A 101 -3.25 -6.38 29.37
CA LEU A 101 -2.46 -5.24 29.86
C LEU A 101 -1.32 -5.65 30.80
N THR A 102 -1.50 -6.74 31.55
CA THR A 102 -0.48 -7.34 32.44
C THR A 102 0.80 -7.72 31.69
N ASP A 103 0.67 -8.12 30.42
CA ASP A 103 1.77 -8.60 29.60
C ASP A 103 2.49 -7.46 28.86
N VAL A 104 1.95 -6.23 28.92
CA VAL A 104 2.54 -5.03 28.28
C VAL A 104 2.85 -3.91 29.26
N VAL A 105 2.95 -4.23 30.56
CA VAL A 105 3.31 -3.26 31.60
C VAL A 105 4.71 -2.69 31.34
N THR A 106 5.70 -3.55 31.09
CA THR A 106 7.09 -3.13 30.87
C THR A 106 7.28 -2.51 29.48
N ALA A 107 8.18 -1.53 29.37
CA ALA A 107 8.52 -0.90 28.09
C ALA A 107 9.02 -1.92 27.05
N VAL A 108 9.80 -2.92 27.49
CA VAL A 108 10.31 -3.99 26.63
C VAL A 108 9.17 -4.84 26.06
N ALA A 109 8.21 -5.22 26.90
CA ALA A 109 7.09 -6.04 26.47
C ALA A 109 6.12 -5.25 25.57
N ALA A 110 5.84 -3.98 25.90
CA ALA A 110 5.08 -3.08 25.04
C ALA A 110 5.74 -2.90 23.66
N LYS A 111 7.06 -2.71 23.60
CA LYS A 111 7.81 -2.60 22.34
C LYS A 111 7.78 -3.89 21.52
N LYS A 112 7.82 -5.07 22.18
CA LYS A 112 7.69 -6.38 21.51
C LYS A 112 6.29 -6.57 20.92
N ALA A 113 5.25 -6.25 21.70
CA ALA A 113 3.87 -6.34 21.25
C ALA A 113 3.56 -5.35 20.12
N TYR A 114 4.09 -4.13 20.19
CA TYR A 114 3.99 -3.14 19.11
C TYR A 114 4.55 -3.68 17.79
N ARG A 115 5.76 -4.24 17.79
CA ARG A 115 6.37 -4.83 16.58
C ARG A 115 5.50 -5.94 15.98
N LYS A 116 4.88 -6.77 16.82
CA LYS A 116 3.94 -7.79 16.35
C LYS A 116 2.67 -7.16 15.75
N ALA A 117 2.14 -6.13 16.40
CA ALA A 117 0.94 -5.44 15.95
C ALA A 117 1.16 -4.76 14.59
N THR A 118 2.29 -4.06 14.41
CA THR A 118 2.62 -3.40 13.13
C THR A 118 2.81 -4.39 12.00
N LEU A 119 3.42 -5.55 12.25
CA LEU A 119 3.50 -6.62 11.26
C LEU A 119 2.13 -7.18 10.88
N CYS A 120 1.24 -7.33 11.87
CA CYS A 120 -0.10 -7.85 11.67
C CYS A 120 -0.95 -6.96 10.74
N VAL A 121 -0.83 -5.64 10.88
CA VAL A 121 -1.60 -4.66 10.10
C VAL A 121 -0.84 -4.15 8.86
N HIS A 122 0.35 -4.69 8.58
CA HIS A 122 1.17 -4.27 7.45
C HIS A 122 0.57 -4.71 6.11
N PRO A 123 0.56 -3.87 5.06
CA PRO A 123 -0.03 -4.21 3.76
C PRO A 123 0.53 -5.49 3.14
N ASP A 124 1.84 -5.77 3.28
CA ASP A 124 2.44 -7.03 2.82
C ASP A 124 1.78 -8.28 3.47
N LYS A 125 1.51 -8.24 4.78
CA LYS A 125 0.86 -9.35 5.48
C LYS A 125 -0.62 -9.47 5.13
N LEU A 126 -1.28 -8.35 4.86
CA LEU A 126 -2.67 -8.34 4.39
C LEU A 126 -2.78 -8.91 2.96
N GLN A 127 -1.81 -8.60 2.10
CA GLN A 127 -1.74 -9.13 0.75
C GLN A 127 -1.53 -10.66 0.77
N GLN A 128 -0.63 -11.16 1.62
CA GLN A 128 -0.37 -12.60 1.78
C GLN A 128 -1.61 -13.39 2.25
N ARG A 129 -2.54 -12.74 2.96
CA ARG A 129 -3.75 -13.37 3.52
C ARG A 129 -5.00 -13.15 2.68
N GLY A 130 -4.91 -12.42 1.56
CA GLY A 130 -6.08 -12.09 0.75
C GLY A 130 -7.10 -11.20 1.47
N ALA A 131 -6.61 -10.22 2.25
CA ALA A 131 -7.47 -9.35 3.04
C ALA A 131 -8.46 -8.56 2.18
N THR A 132 -9.68 -8.38 2.71
CA THR A 132 -10.73 -7.60 2.05
C THR A 132 -10.40 -6.10 2.04
N ILE A 133 -11.07 -5.32 1.19
CA ILE A 133 -10.93 -3.86 1.13
C ILE A 133 -11.18 -3.23 2.51
N GLN A 134 -12.17 -3.74 3.26
CA GLN A 134 -12.48 -3.30 4.61
C GLN A 134 -11.33 -3.55 5.57
N GLN A 135 -10.77 -4.77 5.57
CA GLN A 135 -9.65 -5.13 6.45
C GLN A 135 -8.42 -4.29 6.13
N LYS A 136 -8.10 -4.06 4.85
CA LYS A 136 -7.02 -3.17 4.42
C LYS A 136 -7.22 -1.75 4.98
N TYR A 137 -8.43 -1.20 4.85
CA TYR A 137 -8.76 0.13 5.35
C TYR A 137 -8.61 0.25 6.87
N ILE A 138 -9.19 -0.69 7.62
CA ILE A 138 -9.12 -0.71 9.08
C ILE A 138 -7.65 -0.81 9.53
N CYS A 139 -6.88 -1.73 8.93
CA CYS A 139 -5.48 -1.94 9.26
C CYS A 139 -4.63 -0.68 8.99
N GLU A 140 -4.88 0.03 7.89
CA GLU A 140 -4.23 1.31 7.57
C GLU A 140 -4.47 2.34 8.69
N LYS A 141 -5.73 2.53 9.11
CA LYS A 141 -6.06 3.48 10.19
C LYS A 141 -5.49 3.06 11.55
N VAL A 142 -5.51 1.76 11.84
CA VAL A 142 -4.95 1.20 13.08
C VAL A 142 -3.44 1.36 13.11
N PHE A 143 -2.74 1.15 11.98
CA PHE A 143 -1.30 1.37 11.87
C PHE A 143 -0.92 2.81 12.22
N ASP A 144 -1.67 3.78 11.69
CA ASP A 144 -1.48 5.19 12.00
C ASP A 144 -1.69 5.51 13.49
N LEU A 145 -2.71 4.93 14.11
CA LEU A 145 -2.97 5.08 15.55
C LEU A 145 -1.85 4.49 16.41
N LEU A 146 -1.33 3.32 16.03
CA LEU A 146 -0.20 2.68 16.71
C LEU A 146 1.08 3.54 16.61
N LYS A 147 1.35 4.10 15.41
CA LYS A 147 2.50 5.01 15.17
C LYS A 147 2.40 6.29 16.03
N ARG A 148 1.19 6.84 16.19
CA ARG A 148 0.96 7.98 17.08
C ARG A 148 1.25 7.63 18.55
N GLY A 149 0.81 6.45 19.01
CA GLY A 149 1.04 5.99 20.39
C GLY A 149 2.50 5.68 20.72
N THR A 150 3.32 5.31 19.74
CA THR A 150 4.77 5.15 19.98
C THR A 150 5.49 6.47 20.15
N ASN A 151 5.10 7.52 19.43
CA ASN A 151 5.78 8.81 19.49
C ASN A 151 5.57 9.51 20.84
N SER A 152 4.39 9.36 21.46
CA SER A 152 4.13 9.84 22.82
C SER A 152 4.97 9.10 23.86
N THR A 153 5.09 7.78 23.72
CA THR A 153 5.86 6.93 24.64
C THR A 153 7.36 7.21 24.55
N GLN A 154 7.89 7.40 23.34
CA GLN A 154 9.30 7.75 23.15
C GLN A 154 9.63 9.13 23.71
N ARG A 155 8.67 10.07 23.72
CA ARG A 155 8.90 11.44 24.25
C ARG A 155 9.07 11.49 25.77
N SER A 156 8.48 10.55 26.52
CA SER A 156 8.64 10.48 27.99
C SER A 156 9.88 9.72 28.47
N GLU A 157 10.56 8.99 27.58
CA GLU A 157 11.77 8.21 27.91
C GLU A 157 13.09 8.98 27.65
N TYR A 158 13.02 10.24 27.19
CA TYR A 158 14.17 11.14 27.08
C TYR A 158 14.31 12.03 28.31
N GLU A 159 14.67 11.45 29.46
CA GLU A 159 15.34 12.17 30.54
C GLU A 159 16.75 11.57 30.72
N PRO A 160 17.83 12.26 30.33
CA PRO A 160 19.16 11.67 30.31
C PRO A 160 19.79 11.68 31.70
N GLN A 161 19.83 10.51 32.37
CA GLN A 161 20.63 10.33 33.59
C GLN A 161 22.14 10.26 33.26
N HIS A 162 22.83 11.34 33.60
CA HIS A 162 24.26 11.51 33.92
C HIS A 162 25.36 10.76 33.14
N LYS A 163 26.17 11.58 32.45
CA LYS A 163 27.54 11.37 31.97
C LYS A 163 28.41 10.44 32.84
N LYS A 164 28.92 9.32 32.29
CA LYS A 164 30.28 8.80 32.57
C LYS A 164 30.89 8.11 31.34
N LYS A 165 31.92 8.77 30.80
CA LYS A 165 33.11 8.29 30.08
C LYS A 165 33.01 7.03 29.20
N GLY A 166 33.18 7.26 27.89
CA GLY A 166 34.04 6.46 27.03
C GLY A 166 33.54 5.08 26.64
N TYR A 167 32.70 5.00 25.61
CA TYR A 167 32.74 3.86 24.68
C TYR A 167 32.26 4.29 23.29
N LYS A 168 32.91 3.73 22.28
CA LYS A 168 32.88 4.15 20.88
C LYS A 168 31.46 4.18 20.30
N ARG A 169 31.14 5.35 19.72
CA ARG A 169 30.10 5.70 18.76
C ARG A 169 29.43 4.51 18.05
N PHE A 170 28.37 3.93 18.65
CA PHE A 170 27.38 3.14 17.92
C PHE A 170 26.26 4.08 17.44
N LYS A 171 26.46 4.67 16.26
CA LYS A 171 25.35 5.21 15.47
C LYS A 171 24.71 4.04 14.73
N ALA A 172 23.57 3.53 15.20
CA ALA A 172 22.69 2.66 14.41
C ALA A 172 21.36 2.42 15.13
N CYS A 173 20.52 3.44 15.29
CA CYS A 173 19.11 3.23 15.64
C CYS A 173 18.18 4.29 15.02
N ASP A 174 18.54 4.84 13.86
CA ASP A 174 17.69 5.72 13.05
C ASP A 174 17.72 5.26 11.57
N LYS A 175 17.35 4.01 11.32
CA LYS A 175 17.21 3.52 9.92
C LYS A 175 16.14 2.43 9.68
N PHE A 176 15.29 2.11 10.65
CA PHE A 176 14.39 0.95 10.53
C PHE A 176 12.92 1.28 10.27
N VAL A 177 12.61 2.44 9.66
CA VAL A 177 11.29 2.73 9.07
C VAL A 177 11.45 3.69 7.88
N GLU A 178 12.40 3.45 6.96
CA GLU A 178 12.48 4.25 5.73
C GLU A 178 13.15 3.54 4.53
N GLU A 179 13.34 2.23 4.59
CA GLU A 179 13.82 1.41 3.45
C GLU A 179 12.82 0.26 3.20
N SER A 180 11.63 0.59 2.68
CA SER A 180 10.70 -0.34 2.00
C SER A 180 9.61 0.41 1.22
N TYR A 181 9.97 1.53 0.60
CA TYR A 181 9.27 2.08 -0.57
C TYR A 181 10.21 2.02 -1.77
#